data_AF-A0A4Q1ASA1-F1
#
_entry.id   AF-A0A4Q1ASA1-F1
#
_cell.length_a   1.000
_cell.length_b   1.000
_cell.length_c   1.000
_cell.angle_alpha   90.00
_cell.angle_beta   90.00
_cell.angle_gamma   90.00
#
_symmetry.space_group_name_H-M   'P 1'
#
loop_
_entity.id
_entity.type
_entity.pdbx_description
1 polymer ?
#
loop_
_entity_poly.entity_id
_entity_poly.type
_entity_poly.pdbx_seq_one_letter_code
_entity_poly.pdbx_strand_id
1 'polypeptide(L)'
;MKKTVLVTGILLVFILILSGCKTAAIHNIDNTDYINDKKVNTKKVENAIVKAAMKRGWGTKKIKTGLIEAKNNVRGKHLVIVNINYNSKGYKISYKDSRNMKYDAGSNTIHKNYNKWIGNLEKDINYELFQIGDVGPTSREVLNIKPKKKEENENYSKSNSSEINGKIIYLKRMTPFSTNSRVATNIKTECTINEQLASFIKQYALEQGLKVEYKDNPSSKDLFLDVKITEAVSQGGAFRGHSKFVIIEGKLVKGNKKYGSFKAARVSGGGFWGAYKSSCSVLGRTVKALGNDVSIWLYSPIDNARLGDTDLLR
;
A
#
# COMPACT_ATOMS: atom_id res chain seq x y z
N MET A 1 -26.41 -63.40 38.49
CA MET A 1 -27.07 -62.33 39.29
C MET A 1 -26.04 -61.56 40.08
N LYS A 2 -26.27 -60.25 40.24
CA LYS A 2 -25.60 -59.23 41.06
C LYS A 2 -24.53 -58.37 40.37
N LYS A 3 -24.98 -57.15 40.08
CA LYS A 3 -24.28 -55.95 39.59
C LYS A 3 -23.66 -55.23 40.79
N THR A 4 -22.51 -54.60 40.59
CA THR A 4 -22.08 -53.40 41.34
C THR A 4 -21.60 -52.35 40.33
N VAL A 5 -21.93 -51.11 40.63
CA VAL A 5 -22.00 -49.96 39.73
C VAL A 5 -21.00 -48.89 40.20
N LEU A 6 -20.51 -48.12 39.23
CA LEU A 6 -20.03 -46.72 39.29
C LEU A 6 -18.52 -46.39 39.48
N VAL A 7 -18.14 -45.30 38.79
CA VAL A 7 -16.92 -44.44 38.86
C VAL A 7 -15.73 -44.95 38.02
N THR A 8 -15.36 -44.39 36.87
CA THR A 8 -14.92 -43.00 36.63
C THR A 8 -14.91 -42.70 35.13
N GLY A 9 -15.33 -41.50 34.73
CA GLY A 9 -15.27 -41.03 33.35
C GLY A 9 -13.91 -40.45 32.96
N ILE A 10 -13.89 -39.97 31.70
CA ILE A 10 -12.91 -39.05 31.09
C ILE A 10 -11.62 -39.72 30.56
N LEU A 11 -11.66 -40.09 29.27
CA LEU A 11 -10.54 -39.84 28.37
C LEU A 11 -11.04 -39.08 27.14
N LEU A 12 -11.70 -37.95 27.42
CA LEU A 12 -12.03 -36.92 26.45
C LEU A 12 -11.05 -35.77 26.69
N VAL A 13 -10.41 -35.33 25.61
CA VAL A 13 -9.68 -34.05 25.47
C VAL A 13 -8.30 -34.00 26.14
N PHE A 14 -7.24 -34.01 25.32
CA PHE A 14 -6.22 -32.95 25.24
C PHE A 14 -5.11 -33.40 24.28
N ILE A 15 -5.31 -33.23 22.97
CA ILE A 15 -4.17 -32.96 22.08
C ILE A 15 -4.39 -31.58 21.50
N LEU A 16 -3.70 -30.66 22.16
CA LEU A 16 -3.47 -29.27 21.87
C LEU A 16 -3.54 -28.92 20.38
N ILE A 17 -4.49 -28.05 20.04
CA ILE A 17 -4.37 -27.16 18.89
C ILE A 17 -3.15 -26.28 19.15
N LEU A 18 -1.97 -26.71 18.67
CA LEU A 18 -0.80 -25.86 18.49
C LEU A 18 -1.18 -24.79 17.45
N SER A 19 -1.86 -23.75 17.92
CA SER A 19 -2.01 -22.49 17.21
C SER A 19 -0.65 -21.81 17.23
N GLY A 20 0.25 -22.32 16.38
CA GLY A 20 1.61 -21.85 16.23
C GLY A 20 1.61 -20.34 16.04
N CYS A 21 2.18 -19.63 17.01
CA CYS A 21 2.52 -18.23 16.86
C CYS A 21 3.52 -18.09 15.72
N LYS A 22 3.04 -17.71 14.54
CA LYS A 22 3.83 -17.68 13.30
C LYS A 22 4.95 -16.62 13.37
N THR A 23 6.19 -17.07 13.56
CA THR A 23 7.42 -16.30 13.26
C THR A 23 7.78 -16.45 11.78
N ALA A 24 8.60 -15.54 11.26
CA ALA A 24 9.05 -15.46 9.87
C ALA A 24 10.49 -14.95 9.81
N ALA A 25 11.24 -15.30 8.78
CA ALA A 25 12.60 -14.79 8.58
C ALA A 25 12.61 -13.25 8.48
N ILE A 26 13.63 -12.61 9.04
CA ILE A 26 13.81 -11.16 8.99
C ILE A 26 14.05 -10.70 7.55
N HIS A 27 13.24 -9.75 7.08
CA HIS A 27 13.44 -9.09 5.79
C HIS A 27 14.18 -7.76 5.97
N ASN A 28 15.43 -7.72 5.52
CA ASN A 28 16.20 -6.47 5.40
C ASN A 28 15.92 -5.84 4.03
N ILE A 29 15.91 -4.51 3.96
CA ILE A 29 15.70 -3.76 2.71
C ILE A 29 17.03 -3.19 2.26
N ASP A 30 17.38 -3.41 1.00
CA ASP A 30 18.57 -2.83 0.37
C ASP A 30 18.16 -2.00 -0.86
N ASN A 31 18.20 -0.68 -0.71
CA ASN A 31 17.80 0.31 -1.71
C ASN A 31 18.95 1.34 -1.88
N THR A 32 20.20 0.89 -1.88
CA THR A 32 21.39 1.76 -1.95
C THR A 32 21.49 2.60 -3.22
N ASP A 33 20.87 2.16 -4.31
CA ASP A 33 20.90 2.80 -5.64
C ASP A 33 19.49 3.25 -6.10
N TYR A 34 18.60 3.53 -5.15
CA TYR A 34 17.21 3.93 -5.43
C TYR A 34 17.07 5.31 -6.09
N ILE A 35 18.04 6.19 -5.89
CA ILE A 35 18.01 7.60 -6.29
C ILE A 35 19.03 7.83 -7.40
N ASN A 36 18.55 8.25 -8.57
CA ASN A 36 19.38 8.55 -9.74
C ASN A 36 19.58 10.07 -9.99
N ASP A 37 18.84 10.92 -9.28
CA ASP A 37 18.91 12.36 -9.42
C ASP A 37 20.11 12.97 -8.68
N LYS A 38 21.06 13.54 -9.44
CA LYS A 38 22.25 14.22 -8.91
C LYS A 38 21.95 15.45 -8.05
N LYS A 39 20.73 16.00 -8.09
CA LYS A 39 20.28 17.15 -7.28
C LYS A 39 19.80 16.75 -5.88
N VAL A 40 19.66 15.46 -5.61
CA VAL A 40 19.34 14.94 -4.28
C VAL A 40 20.62 14.81 -3.46
N ASN A 41 20.66 15.45 -2.30
CA ASN A 41 21.78 15.34 -1.37
C ASN A 41 21.38 14.53 -0.12
N THR A 42 22.39 14.08 0.63
CA THR A 42 22.20 13.25 1.84
C THR A 42 21.25 13.87 2.85
N LYS A 43 21.20 15.20 2.98
CA LYS A 43 20.29 15.90 3.90
C LYS A 43 18.83 15.81 3.47
N LYS A 44 18.55 15.85 2.16
CA LYS A 44 17.19 15.63 1.65
C LYS A 44 16.73 14.19 1.90
N VAL A 45 17.62 13.22 1.68
CA VAL A 45 17.35 11.79 1.97
C VAL A 45 17.08 11.58 3.46
N GLU A 46 17.90 12.18 4.33
CA GLU A 46 17.70 12.17 5.79
C GLU A 46 16.30 12.66 6.16
N ASN A 47 15.92 13.84 5.65
CA ASN A 47 14.61 14.45 5.93
C ASN A 47 13.45 13.57 5.41
N ALA A 48 13.60 12.97 4.23
CA ALA A 48 12.61 12.06 3.66
C ALA A 48 12.41 10.82 4.55
N ILE A 49 13.50 10.21 5.03
CA ILE A 49 13.45 9.06 5.94
C ILE A 49 12.77 9.42 7.26
N VAL A 50 13.15 10.54 7.87
CA VAL A 50 12.55 11.01 9.13
C VAL A 50 11.06 11.27 8.96
N LYS A 51 10.65 11.97 7.89
CA LYS A 51 9.24 12.27 7.60
C LYS A 51 8.42 11.01 7.37
N ALA A 52 8.94 10.04 6.62
CA ALA A 52 8.31 8.76 6.39
C ALA A 52 8.11 7.95 7.69
N ALA A 53 9.14 7.88 8.54
CA ALA A 53 9.08 7.20 9.83
C ALA A 53 8.04 7.85 10.75
N MET A 54 8.07 9.17 10.89
CA MET A 54 7.11 9.93 11.73
C MET A 54 5.67 9.76 11.25
N LYS A 55 5.43 9.73 9.93
CA LYS A 55 4.09 9.50 9.34
C LYS A 55 3.45 8.20 9.82
N ARG A 56 4.28 7.18 10.11
CA ARG A 56 3.90 5.86 10.62
C ARG A 56 3.92 5.76 12.15
N GLY A 57 4.22 6.84 12.86
CA GLY A 57 4.33 6.86 14.32
C GLY A 57 5.63 6.25 14.84
N TRP A 58 6.66 6.13 14.01
CA TRP A 58 7.98 5.70 14.45
C TRP A 58 8.74 6.90 15.02
N GLY A 59 9.39 6.71 16.16
CA GLY A 59 10.38 7.65 16.66
C GLY A 59 11.69 7.49 15.89
N THR A 60 12.40 8.59 15.63
CA THR A 60 13.72 8.55 14.99
C THR A 60 14.76 9.23 15.86
N LYS A 61 16.00 8.72 15.80
CA LYS A 61 17.17 9.32 16.41
C LYS A 61 18.31 9.28 15.40
N LYS A 62 18.81 10.46 15.01
CA LYS A 62 20.05 10.54 14.21
C LYS A 62 21.21 10.09 15.09
N ILE A 63 21.90 9.03 14.66
CA ILE A 63 23.09 8.53 15.37
C ILE A 63 24.33 9.25 14.86
N LYS A 64 24.44 9.34 13.53
CA LYS A 64 25.45 10.13 12.82
C LYS A 64 24.94 10.44 11.41
N THR A 65 25.65 11.29 10.66
CA THR A 65 25.34 11.50 9.24
C THR A 65 25.38 10.16 8.50
N GLY A 66 24.33 9.87 7.73
CA GLY A 66 24.17 8.61 7.02
C GLY A 66 23.65 7.44 7.86
N LEU A 67 23.29 7.65 9.13
CA LEU A 67 22.68 6.61 9.98
C LEU A 67 21.60 7.16 10.92
N ILE A 68 20.37 6.68 10.73
CA ILE A 68 19.22 6.91 11.62
C ILE A 68 18.84 5.61 12.32
N GLU A 69 18.59 5.69 13.61
CA GLU A 69 17.86 4.65 14.35
C GLU A 69 16.36 4.99 14.35
N ALA A 70 15.51 4.04 13.94
CA ALA A 70 14.05 4.21 13.97
C ALA A 70 13.40 3.17 14.89
N LYS A 71 12.48 3.63 15.74
CA LYS A 71 11.79 2.82 16.75
C LYS A 71 10.30 2.80 16.51
N ASN A 72 9.73 1.60 16.49
CA ASN A 72 8.29 1.39 16.48
C ASN A 72 7.86 0.73 17.80
N ASN A 73 7.05 1.44 18.58
CA ASN A 73 6.51 0.92 19.84
C ASN A 73 4.98 0.78 19.72
N VAL A 74 4.53 -0.42 19.38
CA VAL A 74 3.10 -0.69 19.17
C VAL A 74 2.44 -1.01 20.50
N ARG A 75 1.53 -0.10 20.92
CA ARG A 75 0.70 -0.22 22.14
C ARG A 75 1.52 -0.37 23.42
N GLY A 76 2.75 0.12 23.46
CA GLY A 76 3.67 -0.05 24.59
C GLY A 76 4.24 -1.46 24.77
N LYS A 77 3.74 -2.44 23.99
CA LYS A 77 3.97 -3.87 24.20
C LYS A 77 4.99 -4.45 23.25
N HIS A 78 4.98 -4.04 21.98
CA HIS A 78 5.85 -4.59 20.94
C HIS A 78 6.81 -3.51 20.44
N LEU A 79 8.09 -3.66 20.74
CA LEU A 79 9.14 -2.74 20.33
C LEU A 79 9.93 -3.37 19.19
N VAL A 80 10.18 -2.58 18.14
CA VAL A 80 11.14 -2.90 17.09
C VAL A 80 12.05 -1.69 16.89
N ILE A 81 13.34 -1.94 16.79
CA ILE A 81 14.38 -0.96 16.50
C ILE A 81 15.09 -1.39 15.23
N VAL A 82 15.23 -0.48 14.28
CA VAL A 82 15.99 -0.69 13.04
C VAL A 82 17.02 0.41 12.85
N ASN A 83 18.10 0.05 12.16
CA ASN A 83 19.07 0.98 11.64
C ASN A 83 18.75 1.26 10.17
N ILE A 84 18.69 2.54 9.81
CA ILE A 84 18.52 3.03 8.45
C ILE A 84 19.82 3.72 8.05
N ASN A 85 20.66 3.02 7.29
CA ASN A 85 21.85 3.61 6.67
C ASN A 85 21.43 4.33 5.39
N TYR A 86 21.99 5.50 5.09
CA TYR A 86 21.60 6.28 3.90
C TYR A 86 22.73 7.17 3.39
N ASN A 87 22.64 7.52 2.11
CA ASN A 87 23.50 8.50 1.44
C ASN A 87 22.65 9.26 0.38
N SER A 88 23.28 10.00 -0.54
CA SER A 88 22.56 10.69 -1.61
C SER A 88 21.95 9.77 -2.68
N LYS A 89 22.39 8.51 -2.77
CA LYS A 89 21.94 7.51 -3.75
C LYS A 89 20.82 6.60 -3.23
N GLY A 90 20.65 6.47 -1.92
CA GLY A 90 19.66 5.54 -1.39
C GLY A 90 19.80 5.24 0.09
N TYR A 91 19.24 4.11 0.51
CA TYR A 91 19.19 3.69 1.91
C TYR A 91 19.08 2.17 2.10
N LYS A 92 19.36 1.71 3.31
CA LYS A 92 19.24 0.31 3.74
C LYS A 92 18.57 0.23 5.10
N ILE A 93 17.57 -0.63 5.26
CA ILE A 93 16.91 -0.89 6.56
C ILE A 93 17.40 -2.24 7.07
N SER A 94 17.94 -2.24 8.29
CA SER A 94 18.46 -3.43 8.95
C SER A 94 17.87 -3.57 10.35
N TYR A 95 17.51 -4.80 10.72
CA TYR A 95 17.13 -5.11 12.10
C TYR A 95 18.25 -4.73 13.07
N LYS A 96 17.89 -4.07 14.19
CA LYS A 96 18.81 -3.80 15.29
C LYS A 96 18.42 -4.57 16.54
N ASP A 97 17.18 -4.39 16.99
CA ASP A 97 16.71 -4.97 18.25
C ASP A 97 15.18 -5.03 18.30
N SER A 98 14.62 -5.83 19.22
CA SER A 98 13.18 -5.88 19.46
C SER A 98 12.82 -6.42 20.85
N ARG A 99 11.65 -6.02 21.34
CA ARG A 99 11.06 -6.53 22.58
C ARG A 99 9.67 -7.08 22.30
N ASN A 100 9.37 -8.25 22.86
CA ASN A 100 8.08 -8.94 22.70
C ASN A 100 7.73 -9.20 21.22
N MET A 101 8.73 -9.55 20.42
CA MET A 101 8.59 -9.84 19.00
C MET A 101 8.95 -11.28 18.64
N LYS A 102 9.25 -12.13 19.64
CA LYS A 102 9.67 -13.52 19.43
C LYS A 102 10.84 -13.61 18.46
N TYR A 103 11.80 -12.70 18.63
CA TYR A 103 13.03 -12.74 17.87
C TYR A 103 13.87 -13.92 18.36
N ASP A 104 14.33 -14.72 17.42
CA ASP A 104 15.22 -15.85 17.65
C ASP A 104 16.46 -15.66 16.79
N ALA A 105 17.62 -15.51 17.43
CA ALA A 105 18.87 -15.23 16.75
C ALA A 105 19.42 -16.46 16.01
N GLY A 106 19.20 -17.68 16.51
CA GLY A 106 19.71 -18.92 15.92
C GLY A 106 19.04 -19.27 14.60
N SER A 107 17.74 -19.00 14.50
CA SER A 107 16.94 -19.19 13.28
C SER A 107 16.72 -17.91 12.46
N ASN A 108 17.18 -16.76 12.99
CA ASN A 108 16.95 -15.42 12.45
C ASN A 108 15.47 -15.13 12.12
N THR A 109 14.56 -15.58 13.00
CA THR A 109 13.11 -15.40 12.82
C THR A 109 12.54 -14.40 13.81
N ILE A 110 11.43 -13.77 13.44
CA ILE A 110 10.72 -12.78 14.23
C ILE A 110 9.22 -12.85 13.93
N HIS A 111 8.37 -12.32 14.81
CA HIS A 111 6.93 -12.28 14.59
C HIS A 111 6.58 -11.63 13.23
N LYS A 112 5.69 -12.27 12.46
CA LYS A 112 5.31 -11.88 11.07
C LYS A 112 4.98 -10.39 10.84
N ASN A 113 4.49 -9.69 11.87
CA ASN A 113 4.18 -8.27 11.78
C ASN A 113 5.42 -7.39 11.57
N TYR A 114 6.61 -7.84 11.96
CA TYR A 114 7.86 -7.12 11.72
C TYR A 114 8.02 -6.81 10.23
N ASN A 115 8.00 -7.82 9.36
CA ASN A 115 8.16 -7.64 7.92
C ASN A 115 7.07 -6.75 7.32
N LYS A 116 5.83 -6.83 7.86
CA LYS A 116 4.75 -5.91 7.48
C LYS A 116 5.07 -4.46 7.86
N TRP A 117 5.66 -4.22 9.03
CA TRP A 117 6.06 -2.88 9.46
C TRP A 117 7.25 -2.35 8.65
N ILE A 118 8.24 -3.18 8.35
CA ILE A 118 9.39 -2.81 7.50
C ILE A 118 8.94 -2.45 6.09
N GLY A 119 8.12 -3.29 5.44
CA GLY A 119 7.62 -2.97 4.10
C GLY A 119 6.72 -1.73 4.05
N ASN A 120 6.04 -1.39 5.14
CA ASN A 120 5.29 -0.13 5.23
C ASN A 120 6.20 1.09 5.39
N LEU A 121 7.30 0.94 6.13
CA LEU A 121 8.31 1.99 6.30
C LEU A 121 9.03 2.24 4.97
N GLU A 122 9.49 1.19 4.29
CA GLU A 122 10.06 1.23 2.93
C GLU A 122 9.16 2.01 1.97
N LYS A 123 7.88 1.63 1.85
CA LYS A 123 6.91 2.30 0.97
C LYS A 123 6.70 3.78 1.25
N ASP A 124 6.89 4.21 2.48
CA ASP A 124 6.74 5.63 2.85
C ASP A 124 8.05 6.39 2.63
N ILE A 125 9.21 5.78 2.87
CA ILE A 125 10.52 6.37 2.53
C ILE A 125 10.59 6.59 1.02
N ASN A 126 10.27 5.56 0.24
CA ASN A 126 10.24 5.63 -1.23
C ASN A 126 9.33 6.74 -1.74
N TYR A 127 8.18 6.95 -1.09
CA TYR A 127 7.28 8.05 -1.42
C TYR A 127 7.92 9.41 -1.15
N GLU A 128 8.47 9.63 0.05
CA GLU A 128 9.10 10.92 0.37
C GLU A 128 10.33 11.20 -0.50
N LEU A 129 11.06 10.15 -0.92
CA LEU A 129 12.16 10.25 -1.89
C LEU A 129 11.68 10.60 -3.30
N PHE A 130 10.58 10.01 -3.77
CA PHE A 130 9.97 10.35 -5.06
C PHE A 130 9.54 11.83 -5.11
N GLN A 131 9.08 12.41 -4.00
CA GLN A 131 8.69 13.83 -3.96
C GLN A 131 9.87 14.81 -4.11
N ILE A 132 11.12 14.35 -3.95
CA ILE A 132 12.30 15.23 -3.91
C ILE A 132 13.27 15.01 -5.09
N GLY A 133 13.00 14.07 -6.01
CA GLY A 133 13.81 13.81 -7.21
C GLY A 133 13.29 12.65 -8.07
N ASP A 134 13.82 12.54 -9.29
CA ASP A 134 13.51 11.46 -10.24
C ASP A 134 14.11 10.12 -9.74
N VAL A 135 13.27 9.26 -9.16
CA VAL A 135 13.67 7.98 -8.56
C VAL A 135 13.48 6.85 -9.58
N GLY A 136 14.52 6.03 -9.76
CA GLY A 136 14.52 4.95 -10.75
C GLY A 136 13.58 3.81 -10.39
N PRO A 137 13.16 2.98 -11.38
CA PRO A 137 12.38 1.78 -11.10
C PRO A 137 13.21 0.79 -10.28
N THR A 138 12.64 0.32 -9.17
CA THR A 138 13.21 -0.74 -8.33
C THR A 138 13.30 -2.04 -9.10
N SER A 139 14.50 -2.56 -9.32
CA SER A 139 14.71 -3.96 -9.73
C SER A 139 14.44 -4.88 -8.55
N ARG A 140 13.18 -5.29 -8.34
CA ARG A 140 12.90 -6.59 -7.74
C ARG A 140 12.92 -7.60 -8.86
N GLU A 141 13.87 -8.53 -8.86
CA GLU A 141 13.68 -9.78 -9.57
C GLU A 141 12.42 -10.43 -9.01
N VAL A 142 11.36 -10.42 -9.81
CA VAL A 142 10.12 -11.15 -9.51
C VAL A 142 10.45 -12.63 -9.70
N LEU A 143 10.85 -13.31 -8.62
CA LEU A 143 10.82 -14.76 -8.62
C LEU A 143 9.35 -15.20 -8.78
N ASN A 144 9.07 -15.83 -9.91
CA ASN A 144 7.78 -16.36 -10.33
C ASN A 144 7.08 -17.10 -9.18
N ILE A 145 6.04 -16.48 -8.61
CA ILE A 145 5.06 -17.19 -7.79
C ILE A 145 4.06 -17.80 -8.75
N LYS A 146 4.11 -19.12 -8.91
CA LYS A 146 3.03 -19.87 -9.59
C LYS A 146 1.69 -19.53 -8.92
N PRO A 147 0.66 -19.13 -9.68
CA PRO A 147 -0.62 -18.74 -9.12
C PRO A 147 -1.25 -19.93 -8.38
N LYS A 148 -1.60 -19.71 -7.11
CA LYS A 148 -2.34 -20.66 -6.29
C LYS A 148 -3.79 -20.69 -6.76
N LYS A 149 -4.20 -21.85 -7.27
CA LYS A 149 -5.57 -22.18 -7.70
C LYS A 149 -6.57 -21.82 -6.59
N LYS A 150 -7.57 -20.99 -6.89
CA LYS A 150 -8.82 -20.92 -6.13
C LYS A 150 -10.00 -20.53 -7.01
N GLU A 151 -10.93 -21.48 -7.05
CA GLU A 151 -12.37 -21.49 -7.38
C GLU A 151 -12.91 -20.43 -8.34
N GLU A 152 -13.20 -20.92 -9.55
CA GLU A 152 -14.08 -20.35 -10.54
C GLU A 152 -15.50 -20.20 -9.97
N ASN A 153 -16.06 -19.00 -10.07
CA ASN A 153 -17.45 -18.74 -10.46
C ASN A 153 -17.65 -17.22 -10.53
N GLU A 154 -17.36 -16.64 -11.70
CA GLU A 154 -18.07 -15.49 -12.29
C GLU A 154 -17.42 -15.17 -13.66
N ASN A 155 -18.25 -15.17 -14.70
CA ASN A 155 -17.87 -14.94 -16.10
C ASN A 155 -17.35 -13.51 -16.31
N TYR A 156 -16.05 -13.31 -16.15
CA TYR A 156 -15.35 -12.10 -16.58
C TYR A 156 -14.51 -12.39 -17.82
N SER A 157 -14.78 -11.69 -18.93
CA SER A 157 -13.90 -11.78 -20.10
C SER A 157 -12.55 -11.14 -19.75
N LYS A 158 -11.51 -11.97 -19.63
CA LYS A 158 -10.14 -11.49 -19.48
C LYS A 158 -9.73 -10.83 -20.80
N SER A 159 -9.41 -9.55 -20.75
CA SER A 159 -8.79 -8.87 -21.89
C SER A 159 -7.39 -9.46 -22.13
N ASN A 160 -7.00 -9.59 -23.40
CA ASN A 160 -5.70 -10.09 -23.81
C ASN A 160 -4.57 -9.17 -23.27
N SER A 161 -4.01 -9.52 -22.11
CA SER A 161 -2.91 -8.81 -21.43
C SER A 161 -1.69 -8.58 -22.35
N SER A 162 -1.50 -9.43 -23.35
CA SER A 162 -0.48 -9.29 -24.40
C SER A 162 -0.60 -8.01 -25.23
N GLU A 163 -1.79 -7.39 -25.33
CA GLU A 163 -1.97 -6.15 -26.10
C GLU A 163 -1.56 -4.89 -25.34
N ILE A 164 -1.36 -4.97 -24.03
CA ILE A 164 -1.02 -3.83 -23.16
C ILE A 164 0.47 -3.84 -22.82
N ASN A 165 1.07 -5.03 -22.73
CA ASN A 165 2.44 -5.21 -22.32
C ASN A 165 3.42 -4.44 -23.23
N GLY A 166 4.29 -3.62 -22.63
CA GLY A 166 5.27 -2.78 -23.34
C GLY A 166 4.75 -1.47 -23.94
N LYS A 167 3.44 -1.19 -23.90
CA LYS A 167 2.87 0.08 -24.38
C LYS A 167 2.89 1.16 -23.30
N ILE A 168 2.99 2.41 -23.72
CA ILE A 168 2.79 3.56 -22.84
C ILE A 168 1.30 3.73 -22.61
N ILE A 169 0.90 3.73 -21.33
CA ILE A 169 -0.45 4.03 -20.89
C ILE A 169 -0.50 5.50 -20.47
N TYR A 170 -1.42 6.26 -21.03
CA TYR A 170 -1.59 7.66 -20.68
C TYR A 170 -2.63 7.83 -19.57
N LEU A 171 -2.39 8.78 -18.67
CA LEU A 171 -3.26 9.14 -17.56
C LEU A 171 -3.29 10.67 -17.45
N LYS A 172 -4.42 11.25 -17.03
CA LYS A 172 -4.46 12.70 -16.73
C LYS A 172 -3.64 13.00 -15.48
N ARG A 173 -2.98 14.16 -15.44
CA ARG A 173 -2.23 14.59 -14.24
C ARG A 173 -3.16 14.78 -13.04
N MET A 174 -4.39 15.23 -13.29
CA MET A 174 -5.44 15.36 -12.28
C MET A 174 -6.61 14.47 -12.66
N THR A 175 -6.94 13.47 -11.83
CA THR A 175 -8.13 12.66 -12.07
C THR A 175 -9.38 13.49 -11.81
N PRO A 176 -10.26 13.72 -12.79
CA PRO A 176 -11.43 14.56 -12.58
C PRO A 176 -12.38 13.98 -11.54
N PHE A 177 -13.12 14.86 -10.86
CA PHE A 177 -14.33 14.45 -10.16
C PHE A 177 -15.44 14.23 -11.18
N SER A 178 -16.26 13.19 -11.00
CA SER A 178 -17.44 12.96 -11.85
C SER A 178 -18.40 14.17 -11.79
N THR A 179 -19.15 14.42 -12.87
CA THR A 179 -20.14 15.53 -12.93
C THR A 179 -21.15 15.43 -11.78
N ASN A 180 -21.67 14.22 -11.53
CA ASN A 180 -22.60 13.91 -10.44
C ASN A 180 -21.87 13.37 -9.19
N SER A 181 -20.65 13.85 -8.92
CA SER A 181 -19.85 13.35 -7.80
C SER A 181 -20.44 13.66 -6.43
N ARG A 182 -20.50 12.67 -5.53
CA ARG A 182 -20.83 12.85 -4.11
C ARG A 182 -19.57 13.23 -3.33
N VAL A 183 -19.04 14.42 -3.63
CA VAL A 183 -17.82 14.96 -3.03
C VAL A 183 -18.10 16.38 -2.56
N ALA A 184 -17.89 16.63 -1.26
CA ALA A 184 -18.10 17.95 -0.66
C ALA A 184 -17.15 19.01 -1.23
N THR A 185 -17.59 20.26 -1.29
CA THR A 185 -16.83 21.38 -1.90
C THR A 185 -15.47 21.56 -1.25
N ASN A 186 -15.40 21.53 0.08
CA ASN A 186 -14.14 21.66 0.82
C ASN A 186 -13.13 20.56 0.45
N ILE A 187 -13.58 19.33 0.16
CA ILE A 187 -12.69 18.28 -0.34
C ILE A 187 -12.16 18.62 -1.74
N LYS A 188 -13.00 19.19 -2.61
CA LYS A 188 -12.60 19.58 -3.98
C LYS A 188 -11.62 20.76 -3.97
N THR A 189 -11.75 21.69 -3.03
CA THR A 189 -10.96 22.93 -2.99
C THR A 189 -9.72 22.82 -2.12
N GLU A 190 -9.78 22.08 -1.00
CA GLU A 190 -8.69 22.01 -0.02
C GLU A 190 -7.79 20.77 -0.19
N CYS A 191 -8.34 19.67 -0.73
CA CYS A 191 -7.59 18.41 -0.82
C CYS A 191 -7.06 18.17 -2.24
N THR A 192 -5.81 17.69 -2.33
CA THR A 192 -5.16 17.33 -3.60
C THR A 192 -5.34 15.86 -3.97
N ILE A 193 -6.44 15.23 -3.58
CA ILE A 193 -6.65 13.77 -3.73
C ILE A 193 -6.76 13.32 -5.19
N ASN A 194 -7.17 14.20 -6.09
CA ASN A 194 -7.23 13.99 -7.53
C ASN A 194 -5.84 13.90 -8.18
N GLU A 195 -4.94 14.79 -7.78
CA GLU A 195 -3.53 14.76 -8.21
C GLU A 195 -2.78 13.60 -7.56
N GLN A 196 -3.00 13.39 -6.25
CA GLN A 196 -2.40 12.29 -5.50
C GLN A 196 -2.80 10.94 -6.08
N LEU A 197 -4.07 10.74 -6.46
CA LEU A 197 -4.52 9.49 -7.08
C LEU A 197 -3.76 9.20 -8.38
N ALA A 198 -3.66 10.17 -9.29
CA ALA A 198 -2.92 10.01 -10.54
C ALA A 198 -1.44 9.67 -10.29
N SER A 199 -0.82 10.39 -9.34
CA SER A 199 0.56 10.18 -8.90
C SER A 199 0.80 8.77 -8.36
N PHE A 200 -0.07 8.28 -7.47
CA PHE A 200 0.05 6.93 -6.94
C PHE A 200 -0.16 5.86 -8.00
N ILE A 201 -1.12 6.03 -8.92
CA ILE A 201 -1.31 5.08 -10.02
C ILE A 201 -0.03 4.99 -10.88
N LYS A 202 0.52 6.13 -11.30
CA LYS A 202 1.77 6.16 -12.09
C LYS A 202 2.92 5.48 -11.32
N GLN A 203 3.09 5.83 -10.04
CA GLN A 203 4.14 5.26 -9.20
C GLN A 203 4.04 3.74 -9.11
N TYR A 204 2.89 3.21 -8.68
CA TYR A 204 2.75 1.75 -8.47
C TYR A 204 2.72 0.97 -9.78
N ALA A 205 2.25 1.58 -10.87
CA ALA A 205 2.33 0.96 -12.19
C ALA A 205 3.79 0.83 -12.65
N LEU A 206 4.62 1.86 -12.42
CA LEU A 206 6.06 1.81 -12.68
C LEU A 206 6.76 0.73 -11.85
N GLU A 207 6.40 0.60 -10.57
CA GLU A 207 6.89 -0.49 -9.68
C GLU A 207 6.52 -1.89 -10.21
N GLN A 208 5.46 -2.02 -11.00
CA GLN A 208 5.04 -3.26 -11.67
C GLN A 208 5.63 -3.43 -13.09
N GLY A 209 6.53 -2.54 -13.51
CA GLY A 209 7.13 -2.57 -14.84
C GLY A 209 6.24 -2.02 -15.96
N LEU A 210 5.13 -1.36 -15.63
CA LEU A 210 4.26 -0.70 -16.61
C LEU A 210 4.73 0.75 -16.84
N LYS A 211 4.72 1.20 -18.09
CA LYS A 211 5.04 2.59 -18.46
C LYS A 211 3.76 3.42 -18.45
N VAL A 212 3.61 4.29 -17.46
CA VAL A 212 2.49 5.23 -17.36
C VAL A 212 2.98 6.67 -17.50
N GLU A 213 2.43 7.43 -18.42
CA GLU A 213 2.79 8.84 -18.65
C GLU A 213 1.60 9.79 -18.54
N TYR A 214 1.88 11.05 -18.21
CA TYR A 214 0.82 12.05 -18.12
C TYR A 214 0.49 12.65 -19.49
N LYS A 215 -0.81 12.71 -19.81
CA LYS A 215 -1.32 13.41 -20.99
C LYS A 215 -2.74 13.87 -20.72
N ASP A 216 -2.92 15.19 -20.59
CA ASP A 216 -4.21 15.77 -20.19
C ASP A 216 -5.24 15.74 -21.33
N ASN A 217 -4.77 15.77 -22.59
CA ASN A 217 -5.57 15.69 -23.80
C ASN A 217 -5.16 14.45 -24.63
N PRO A 218 -5.65 13.24 -24.28
CA PRO A 218 -5.37 12.03 -25.03
C PRO A 218 -6.07 12.02 -26.40
N SER A 219 -5.39 11.50 -27.42
CA SER A 219 -5.91 11.24 -28.76
C SER A 219 -6.52 9.83 -28.84
N SER A 220 -7.36 9.56 -29.85
CA SER A 220 -7.92 8.22 -30.10
C SER A 220 -6.86 7.14 -30.35
N LYS A 221 -5.62 7.51 -30.70
CA LYS A 221 -4.49 6.58 -30.88
C LYS A 221 -3.82 6.18 -29.57
N ASP A 222 -4.06 6.92 -28.48
CA ASP A 222 -3.42 6.68 -27.20
C ASP A 222 -4.14 5.56 -26.44
N LEU A 223 -3.36 4.69 -25.79
CA LEU A 223 -3.90 3.79 -24.77
C LEU A 223 -4.09 4.61 -23.50
N PHE A 224 -5.33 4.94 -23.16
CA PHE A 224 -5.67 5.90 -22.13
C PHE A 224 -6.42 5.23 -20.97
N LEU A 225 -5.94 5.48 -19.76
CA LEU A 225 -6.59 5.13 -18.51
C LEU A 225 -7.43 6.31 -18.04
N ASP A 226 -8.74 6.23 -18.28
CA ASP A 226 -9.71 7.23 -17.84
C ASP A 226 -10.15 6.89 -16.42
N VAL A 227 -9.78 7.70 -15.43
CA VAL A 227 -10.14 7.52 -14.01
C VAL A 227 -10.84 8.77 -13.49
N LYS A 228 -11.94 8.57 -12.78
CA LYS A 228 -12.69 9.64 -12.12
C LYS A 228 -12.98 9.30 -10.67
N ILE A 229 -12.94 10.32 -9.81
CA ILE A 229 -13.42 10.22 -8.43
C ILE A 229 -14.93 10.45 -8.44
N THR A 230 -15.69 9.43 -8.07
CA THR A 230 -17.16 9.53 -8.00
C THR A 230 -17.59 9.99 -6.62
N GLU A 231 -16.89 9.58 -5.56
CA GLU A 231 -17.26 9.91 -4.19
C GLU A 231 -16.04 10.07 -3.31
N ALA A 232 -16.12 10.99 -2.35
CA ALA A 232 -15.13 11.16 -1.31
C ALA A 232 -15.83 11.74 -0.10
N VAL A 233 -15.83 10.97 0.98
CA VAL A 233 -16.48 11.35 2.23
C VAL A 233 -15.41 11.39 3.31
N SER A 234 -15.33 12.51 4.03
CA SER A 234 -14.55 12.62 5.26
C SER A 234 -15.47 13.11 6.37
N GLN A 235 -16.20 12.18 6.98
CA GLN A 235 -17.14 12.47 8.05
C GLN A 235 -16.92 11.55 9.26
N GLY A 236 -17.58 11.89 10.36
CA GLY A 236 -17.56 11.12 11.59
C GLY A 236 -16.44 11.50 12.57
N GLY A 237 -16.72 11.27 13.86
CA GLY A 237 -15.86 11.61 15.00
C GLY A 237 -15.75 10.45 15.98
N ALA A 238 -14.95 10.61 17.05
CA ALA A 238 -14.61 9.51 17.98
C ALA A 238 -15.83 8.80 18.62
N PHE A 239 -17.01 9.42 18.59
CA PHE A 239 -18.24 8.94 19.24
C PHE A 239 -19.39 8.57 18.29
N ARG A 240 -19.35 8.94 17.00
CA ARG A 240 -20.46 8.73 16.04
C ARG A 240 -20.13 7.79 14.87
N GLY A 241 -19.00 7.08 14.95
CA GLY A 241 -18.47 6.27 13.84
C GLY A 241 -17.64 7.10 12.85
N HIS A 242 -16.74 6.45 12.10
CA HIS A 242 -15.83 7.10 11.15
C HIS A 242 -16.13 6.64 9.71
N SER A 243 -16.77 7.50 8.92
CA SER A 243 -17.00 7.27 7.49
C SER A 243 -15.99 8.09 6.70
N LYS A 244 -14.82 7.52 6.44
CA LYS A 244 -13.76 8.15 5.64
C LYS A 244 -13.40 7.23 4.49
N PHE A 245 -13.91 7.50 3.30
CA PHE A 245 -13.71 6.65 2.14
C PHE A 245 -13.67 7.45 0.84
N VAL A 246 -13.10 6.83 -0.19
CA VAL A 246 -13.11 7.35 -1.56
C VAL A 246 -13.56 6.22 -2.49
N ILE A 247 -14.39 6.57 -3.47
CA ILE A 247 -14.82 5.68 -4.55
C ILE A 247 -14.38 6.29 -5.87
N ILE A 248 -13.83 5.44 -6.74
CA ILE A 248 -13.39 5.79 -8.08
C ILE A 248 -13.98 4.82 -9.09
N GLU A 249 -14.10 5.28 -10.31
CA GLU A 249 -14.39 4.46 -11.47
C GLU A 249 -13.31 4.71 -12.52
N GLY A 250 -13.00 3.69 -13.31
CA GLY A 250 -12.10 3.88 -14.44
C GLY A 250 -12.29 2.87 -15.55
N LYS A 251 -11.73 3.20 -16.71
CA LYS A 251 -11.72 2.36 -17.90
C LYS A 251 -10.41 2.53 -18.67
N LEU A 252 -9.93 1.44 -19.23
CA LEU A 252 -8.77 1.44 -20.12
C LEU A 252 -9.27 1.35 -21.56
N VAL A 253 -8.95 2.36 -22.37
CA VAL A 253 -9.49 2.51 -23.73
C VAL A 253 -8.40 2.88 -24.73
N LYS A 254 -8.58 2.48 -26.00
CA LYS A 254 -7.81 2.99 -27.14
C LYS A 254 -8.77 3.15 -28.32
N GLY A 255 -9.03 4.38 -28.74
CA GLY A 255 -10.10 4.68 -29.69
C GLY A 255 -11.44 4.18 -29.16
N ASN A 256 -12.15 3.38 -29.96
CA ASN A 256 -13.44 2.78 -29.56
C ASN A 256 -13.28 1.45 -28.81
N LYS A 257 -12.06 0.89 -28.71
CA LYS A 257 -11.82 -0.39 -28.03
C LYS A 257 -11.67 -0.17 -26.53
N LYS A 258 -12.49 -0.87 -25.74
CA LYS A 258 -12.39 -0.95 -24.28
C LYS A 258 -11.64 -2.24 -23.89
N TYR A 259 -10.58 -2.09 -23.10
CA TYR A 259 -9.75 -3.21 -22.60
C TYR A 259 -10.17 -3.67 -21.20
N GLY A 260 -10.94 -2.83 -20.50
CA GLY A 260 -11.50 -3.17 -19.21
C GLY A 260 -12.05 -1.94 -18.52
N SER A 261 -12.78 -2.16 -17.44
CA SER A 261 -13.31 -1.13 -16.56
C SER A 261 -13.33 -1.63 -15.12
N PHE A 262 -13.35 -0.70 -14.18
CA PHE A 262 -13.44 -1.02 -12.77
C PHE A 262 -14.24 0.01 -11.99
N LYS A 263 -14.77 -0.44 -10.86
CA LYS A 263 -15.16 0.41 -9.72
C LYS A 263 -14.29 0.01 -8.54
N ALA A 264 -13.79 0.99 -7.80
CA ALA A 264 -12.90 0.73 -6.66
C ALA A 264 -13.25 1.63 -5.48
N ALA A 265 -13.21 1.07 -4.27
CA ALA A 265 -13.45 1.82 -3.05
C ALA A 265 -12.38 1.51 -2.01
N ARG A 266 -11.99 2.52 -1.22
CA ARG A 266 -11.15 2.32 -0.04
C ARG A 266 -11.63 3.15 1.14
N VAL A 267 -11.75 2.50 2.28
CA VAL A 267 -12.01 3.11 3.59
C VAL A 267 -10.73 3.31 4.36
N SER A 268 -10.68 4.35 5.18
CA SER A 268 -9.61 4.60 6.13
C SER A 268 -10.20 4.71 7.53
N GLY A 269 -9.79 3.82 8.43
CA GLY A 269 -10.24 3.81 9.83
C GLY A 269 -9.73 4.98 10.68
N GLY A 270 -9.21 6.07 10.09
CA GLY A 270 -8.60 7.18 10.84
C GLY A 270 -7.21 6.85 11.37
N GLY A 271 -6.69 7.68 12.28
CA GLY A 271 -5.41 7.45 12.95
C GLY A 271 -5.62 6.66 14.24
N PHE A 272 -4.86 5.58 14.43
CA PHE A 272 -4.72 4.94 15.75
C PHE A 272 -4.07 5.97 16.71
N TRP A 273 -4.59 6.13 17.93
CA TRP A 273 -4.15 7.10 18.98
C TRP A 273 -4.71 8.53 18.97
N GLY A 274 -5.76 8.86 18.22
CA GLY A 274 -6.36 10.19 18.33
C GLY A 274 -5.46 11.35 17.85
N ALA A 275 -4.36 11.05 17.17
CA ALA A 275 -3.57 12.07 16.46
C ALA A 275 -4.43 12.64 15.32
N TYR A 276 -4.78 13.92 15.44
CA TYR A 276 -5.55 14.67 14.45
C TYR A 276 -4.79 14.74 13.12
N LYS A 277 -4.98 13.75 12.25
CA LYS A 277 -4.62 13.87 10.83
C LYS A 277 -5.76 14.61 10.14
N SER A 278 -5.44 15.67 9.38
CA SER A 278 -6.44 16.43 8.62
C SER A 278 -7.28 15.51 7.71
N SER A 279 -8.52 15.92 7.41
CA SER A 279 -9.41 15.20 6.48
C SER A 279 -8.70 14.85 5.16
N CYS A 280 -7.96 15.79 4.58
CA CYS A 280 -7.19 15.57 3.36
C CYS A 280 -6.06 14.55 3.53
N SER A 281 -5.39 14.49 4.69
CA SER A 281 -4.37 13.47 4.95
C SER A 281 -4.97 12.07 5.03
N VAL A 282 -6.18 11.94 5.58
CA VAL A 282 -6.88 10.65 5.65
C VAL A 282 -7.34 10.20 4.28
N LEU A 283 -7.95 11.09 3.50
CA LEU A 283 -8.33 10.81 2.10
C LEU A 283 -7.10 10.57 1.21
N GLY A 284 -5.97 11.21 1.49
CA GLY A 284 -4.69 10.92 0.82
C GLY A 284 -4.25 9.46 0.98
N ARG A 285 -4.53 8.83 2.14
CA ARG A 285 -4.27 7.40 2.35
C ARG A 285 -5.25 6.50 1.59
N THR A 286 -6.52 6.89 1.46
CA THR A 286 -7.49 6.09 0.69
C THR A 286 -7.10 6.11 -0.79
N VAL A 287 -6.77 7.27 -1.36
CA VAL A 287 -6.31 7.33 -2.76
C VAL A 287 -4.94 6.68 -2.98
N LYS A 288 -4.05 6.64 -1.97
CA LYS A 288 -2.82 5.83 -2.01
C LYS A 288 -3.12 4.34 -2.15
N ALA A 289 -4.08 3.82 -1.39
CA ALA A 289 -4.48 2.41 -1.51
C ALA A 289 -5.17 2.13 -2.85
N LEU A 290 -6.07 3.01 -3.28
CA LEU A 290 -6.73 2.91 -4.59
C LEU A 290 -5.74 2.93 -5.74
N GLY A 291 -4.72 3.79 -5.71
CA GLY A 291 -3.71 3.83 -6.76
C GLY A 291 -2.96 2.50 -6.92
N ASN A 292 -2.68 1.82 -5.81
CA ASN A 292 -2.09 0.49 -5.82
C ASN A 292 -3.08 -0.55 -6.41
N ASP A 293 -4.35 -0.51 -6.02
CA ASP A 293 -5.36 -1.42 -6.56
C ASP A 293 -5.52 -1.28 -8.07
N VAL A 294 -5.56 -0.04 -8.56
CA VAL A 294 -5.62 0.26 -10.00
C VAL A 294 -4.37 -0.22 -10.71
N SER A 295 -3.17 -0.02 -10.13
CA SER A 295 -1.93 -0.51 -10.75
C SER A 295 -1.90 -2.03 -10.92
N ILE A 296 -2.40 -2.78 -9.92
CA ILE A 296 -2.52 -4.25 -10.00
C ILE A 296 -3.52 -4.64 -11.09
N TRP A 297 -4.65 -3.93 -11.18
CA TRP A 297 -5.62 -4.16 -12.23
C TRP A 297 -5.06 -3.83 -13.63
N LEU A 298 -4.23 -2.78 -13.77
CA LEU A 298 -3.61 -2.40 -15.04
C LEU A 298 -2.69 -3.49 -15.61
N TYR A 299 -2.07 -4.30 -14.76
CA TYR A 299 -1.23 -5.42 -15.20
C TYR A 299 -2.03 -6.48 -15.96
N SER A 300 -3.28 -6.72 -15.55
CA SER A 300 -4.19 -7.66 -16.21
C SER A 300 -5.63 -7.15 -16.15
N PRO A 301 -6.01 -6.19 -17.01
CA PRO A 301 -7.32 -5.57 -16.95
C PRO A 301 -8.44 -6.58 -17.23
N ILE A 302 -9.46 -6.51 -16.38
CA ILE A 302 -10.72 -7.22 -16.57
C ILE A 302 -11.85 -6.18 -16.66
N ASP A 303 -12.87 -6.46 -17.46
CA ASP A 303 -14.03 -5.58 -17.54
C ASP A 303 -14.91 -5.72 -16.31
N ASN A 304 -15.56 -4.63 -15.87
CA ASN A 304 -16.44 -4.59 -14.71
C ASN A 304 -15.80 -5.07 -13.39
N ALA A 305 -14.48 -4.85 -13.22
CA ALA A 305 -13.76 -5.23 -12.01
C ALA A 305 -14.28 -4.46 -10.78
N ARG A 306 -14.29 -5.13 -9.63
CA ARG A 306 -14.58 -4.50 -8.33
C ARG A 306 -13.33 -4.60 -7.46
N LEU A 307 -12.75 -3.46 -7.10
CA LEU A 307 -11.45 -3.41 -6.41
C LEU A 307 -11.58 -2.81 -5.00
N GLY A 308 -10.68 -3.24 -4.11
CA GLY A 308 -10.61 -2.72 -2.75
C GLY A 308 -11.76 -3.18 -1.87
N ASP A 309 -12.38 -2.26 -1.15
CA ASP A 309 -13.43 -2.51 -0.16
C ASP A 309 -14.80 -2.52 -0.85
N THR A 310 -15.09 -3.62 -1.55
CA THR A 310 -16.20 -3.75 -2.52
C THR A 310 -17.61 -3.59 -1.93
N ASP A 311 -17.76 -3.71 -0.61
CA ASP A 311 -19.04 -3.51 0.09
C ASP A 311 -19.53 -2.06 0.02
N LEU A 312 -18.63 -1.11 -0.27
CA LEU A 312 -18.97 0.30 -0.47
C LEU A 312 -19.45 0.60 -1.90
N LEU A 313 -19.23 -0.31 -2.83
CA LEU A 313 -19.60 -0.17 -4.23
C LEU A 313 -21.06 -0.60 -4.41
N ARG A 314 -22.00 0.22 -3.94
CA ARG A 314 -23.43 -0.01 -4.17
C ARG A 314 -23.83 0.30 -5.61
#